data_AF-A0A106BT46-F1
#
_entry.id   AF-A0A106BT46-F1
#
_cell.length_a   1.000
_cell.length_b   1.000
_cell.length_c   1.000
_cell.angle_alpha   90.00
_cell.angle_beta   90.00
_cell.angle_gamma   90.00
#
_symmetry.space_group_name_H-M   'P 1'
#
loop_
_entity.id
_entity.type
_entity.pdbx_description
1 polymer ?
#
loop_
_entity_poly.entity_id
_entity_poly.type
_entity_poly.pdbx_seq_one_letter_code
_entity_poly.pdbx_strand_id
1 'polypeptide(L)'
;MTKKILIVAAIPFILPVSSQAIASKLNCAERIQAIQAQIDNAKRYGNTHQAIGKRAALAHVEASCAGAGEFSSTERKLRDKRRNVRSAQDDVRHAEERLREAQASADAKEIAKKQRKLARKQDKLRDKTRDLREVEADLGTLRR
;
A
#
# COMPACT_ATOMS: atom_id res chain seq x y z
N MET A 1 60.68 38.18 19.03
CA MET A 1 61.24 37.61 17.80
C MET A 1 60.83 36.15 17.69
N THR A 2 60.59 35.69 16.45
CA THR A 2 60.43 34.30 15.98
C THR A 2 59.23 33.45 16.43
N LYS A 3 58.10 33.68 15.72
CA LYS A 3 57.34 32.72 14.90
C LYS A 3 57.31 31.26 15.39
N LYS A 4 56.19 30.82 15.98
CA LYS A 4 55.78 29.41 15.99
C LYS A 4 54.58 29.26 15.06
N ILE A 5 54.87 28.66 13.91
CA ILE A 5 53.95 28.45 12.80
C ILE A 5 52.94 27.37 13.24
N LEU A 6 51.67 27.75 13.35
CA LEU A 6 50.55 26.84 13.57
C LEU A 6 50.26 26.14 12.24
N ILE A 7 50.69 24.88 12.12
CA ILE A 7 50.32 24.00 11.02
C ILE A 7 48.88 23.55 11.26
N VAL A 8 47.93 24.22 10.58
CA VAL A 8 46.55 23.77 10.47
C VAL A 8 46.54 22.58 9.53
N ALA A 9 46.56 21.37 10.11
CA ALA A 9 46.29 20.14 9.38
C ALA A 9 44.79 20.08 9.08
N ALA A 10 44.40 20.59 7.91
CA ALA A 10 43.07 20.37 7.36
C ALA A 10 42.95 18.91 6.92
N ILE A 11 42.41 18.06 7.80
CA ILE A 11 41.98 16.70 7.47
C ILE A 11 40.61 16.84 6.79
N PRO A 12 40.47 16.53 5.49
CA PRO A 12 39.15 16.45 4.89
C PRO A 12 38.48 15.19 5.44
N PHE A 13 37.58 15.37 6.39
CA PHE A 13 36.69 14.31 6.85
C PHE A 13 35.66 14.06 5.75
N ILE A 14 36.06 13.30 4.73
CA ILE A 14 35.14 12.72 3.76
C ILE A 14 34.35 11.68 4.54
N LEU A 15 33.14 12.04 4.95
CA LEU A 15 32.13 11.07 5.34
C LEU A 15 31.55 10.46 4.06
N PRO A 16 31.86 9.19 3.71
CA PRO A 16 30.93 8.44 2.90
C PRO A 16 29.71 8.19 3.79
N VAL A 17 28.70 9.06 3.72
CA VAL A 17 27.34 8.62 4.01
C VAL A 17 26.98 7.68 2.87
N SER A 18 27.47 6.44 2.98
CA SER A 18 26.84 5.31 2.37
C SER A 18 25.41 5.37 2.85
N SER A 19 24.53 5.88 1.98
CA SER A 19 23.12 5.58 2.09
C SER A 19 23.05 4.08 2.01
N GLN A 20 23.06 3.46 3.19
CA GLN A 20 22.64 2.09 3.37
C GLN A 20 21.22 2.11 2.84
N ALA A 21 21.07 1.75 1.56
CA ALA A 21 19.83 1.22 1.08
C ALA A 21 19.59 0.02 1.99
N ILE A 22 18.84 0.25 3.06
CA ILE A 22 18.19 -0.80 3.83
C ILE A 22 17.09 -1.34 2.89
N ALA A 23 17.50 -1.90 1.75
CA ALA A 23 16.82 -3.00 1.11
C ALA A 23 17.18 -4.25 1.91
N SER A 24 16.91 -4.18 3.23
CA SER A 24 16.93 -5.33 4.10
C SER A 24 16.03 -6.38 3.49
N LYS A 25 16.52 -7.62 3.52
CA LYS A 25 16.05 -8.88 2.92
C LYS A 25 14.58 -9.22 3.18
N LEU A 26 13.65 -8.33 2.86
CA LEU A 26 12.23 -8.58 2.89
C LEU A 26 11.89 -9.28 1.58
N ASN A 27 11.41 -10.50 1.68
CA ASN A 27 10.87 -11.20 0.52
C ASN A 27 9.67 -10.40 -0.03
N CYS A 28 9.29 -10.67 -1.28
CA CYS A 28 8.24 -9.91 -1.94
C CYS A 28 6.94 -9.87 -1.12
N ALA A 29 6.56 -10.97 -0.47
CA ALA A 29 5.38 -11.00 0.40
C ALA A 29 5.44 -9.97 1.54
N GLU A 30 6.57 -9.83 2.22
CA GLU A 30 6.72 -8.90 3.34
C GLU A 30 6.75 -7.44 2.89
N ARG A 31 7.43 -7.13 1.77
CA ARG A 31 7.42 -5.78 1.18
C ARG A 31 6.01 -5.34 0.82
N ILE A 32 5.25 -6.24 0.20
CA ILE A 32 3.88 -5.99 -0.21
C ILE A 32 2.99 -5.86 1.05
N GLN A 33 3.16 -6.67 2.10
CA GLN A 33 2.44 -6.53 3.38
C GLN A 33 2.72 -5.18 4.07
N ALA A 34 3.97 -4.77 4.17
CA ALA A 34 4.36 -3.53 4.82
C ALA A 34 3.70 -2.30 4.16
N ILE A 35 3.69 -2.24 2.82
CA ILE A 35 3.06 -1.13 2.10
C ILE A 35 1.54 -1.14 2.30
N GLN A 36 0.93 -2.33 2.38
CA GLN A 36 -0.51 -2.47 2.62
C GLN A 36 -0.92 -1.96 4.01
N ALA A 37 -0.16 -2.31 5.05
CA ALA A 37 -0.40 -1.79 6.40
C ALA A 37 -0.34 -0.25 6.43
N GLN A 38 0.58 0.34 5.67
CA GLN A 38 0.68 1.80 5.56
C GLN A 38 -0.49 2.42 4.78
N ILE A 39 -1.04 1.74 3.76
CA ILE A 39 -2.26 2.18 3.06
C ILE A 39 -3.46 2.18 4.01
N ASP A 40 -3.61 1.12 4.80
CA ASP A 40 -4.75 0.98 5.70
C ASP A 40 -4.66 1.97 6.86
N ASN A 41 -3.46 2.26 7.36
CA ASN A 41 -3.21 3.33 8.31
C ASN A 41 -3.56 4.71 7.71
N ALA A 42 -3.09 5.01 6.49
CA ALA A 42 -3.40 6.27 5.82
C ALA A 42 -4.91 6.47 5.63
N LYS A 43 -5.66 5.42 5.29
CA LYS A 43 -7.13 5.48 5.20
C LYS A 43 -7.80 5.70 6.55
N ARG A 44 -7.31 5.03 7.61
CA ARG A 44 -7.89 5.15 8.96
C ARG A 44 -7.85 6.59 9.45
N TYR A 45 -6.81 7.34 9.12
CA TYR A 45 -6.65 8.73 9.50
C TYR A 45 -7.11 9.75 8.44
N GLY A 46 -7.86 9.32 7.42
CA GLY A 46 -8.39 10.23 6.39
C GLY A 46 -7.35 10.81 5.41
N ASN A 47 -6.14 10.26 5.38
CA ASN A 47 -5.05 10.72 4.52
C ASN A 47 -5.16 10.13 3.11
N THR A 48 -6.19 10.53 2.37
CA THR A 48 -6.57 9.94 1.07
C THR A 48 -5.47 10.09 0.01
N HIS A 49 -4.82 11.25 -0.08
CA HIS A 49 -3.68 11.47 -1.00
C HIS A 49 -2.50 10.55 -0.69
N GLN A 50 -2.19 10.38 0.59
CA GLN A 50 -1.11 9.50 1.03
C GLN A 50 -1.43 8.04 0.70
N ALA A 51 -2.69 7.61 0.88
CA ALA A 51 -3.14 6.29 0.49
C ALA A 51 -3.01 6.04 -1.03
N ILE A 52 -3.26 7.05 -1.87
CA ILE A 52 -3.07 6.97 -3.32
C ILE A 52 -1.59 6.77 -3.68
N GLY A 53 -0.69 7.59 -3.13
CA GLY A 53 0.75 7.45 -3.38
C GLY A 53 1.28 6.08 -2.96
N LYS A 54 0.83 5.57 -1.81
CA LYS A 54 1.20 4.23 -1.32
C LYS A 54 0.63 3.10 -2.19
N ARG A 55 -0.55 3.28 -2.80
CA ARG A 55 -1.08 2.32 -3.79
C ARG A 55 -0.23 2.26 -5.06
N ALA A 56 0.28 3.40 -5.52
CA ALA A 56 1.19 3.43 -6.66
C ALA A 56 2.50 2.69 -6.34
N ALA A 57 3.07 2.93 -5.16
CA ALA A 57 4.25 2.21 -4.68
C ALA A 57 4.01 0.69 -4.56
N LEU A 58 2.83 0.29 -4.09
CA LEU A 58 2.43 -1.12 -4.01
C LEU A 58 2.42 -1.78 -5.40
N ALA A 59 1.84 -1.12 -6.41
CA ALA A 59 1.80 -1.63 -7.77
C ALA A 59 3.22 -1.79 -8.37
N HIS A 60 4.12 -0.85 -8.08
CA HIS A 60 5.51 -0.92 -8.52
C HIS A 60 6.26 -2.11 -7.91
N VAL A 61 6.10 -2.35 -6.61
CA VAL A 61 6.70 -3.50 -5.93
C VAL A 61 6.15 -4.82 -6.47
N GLU A 62 4.83 -4.91 -6.70
CA GLU A 62 4.24 -6.11 -7.29
C GLU A 62 4.74 -6.40 -8.71
N ALA A 63 4.92 -5.36 -9.54
CA ALA A 63 5.43 -5.50 -10.89
C ALA A 63 6.91 -5.91 -10.91
N SER A 64 7.73 -5.29 -10.06
CA SER A 64 9.14 -5.63 -9.88
C SER A 64 9.32 -7.08 -9.43
N CYS A 65 8.50 -7.54 -8.50
CA CYS A 65 8.51 -8.92 -8.04
C CYS A 65 8.02 -9.93 -9.10
N ALA A 66 7.15 -9.53 -10.03
CA ALA A 66 6.68 -10.39 -11.12
C ALA A 66 7.75 -10.62 -12.19
N GLY A 67 8.45 -9.55 -12.59
CA GLY A 67 9.49 -9.61 -13.60
C GLY A 67 10.68 -10.48 -13.23
N ALA A 68 10.89 -10.73 -11.92
CA ALA A 68 11.94 -11.60 -11.42
C ALA A 68 11.61 -13.11 -11.55
N GLY A 69 10.38 -13.50 -11.94
CA GLY A 69 9.97 -14.92 -12.01
C GLY A 69 9.84 -15.64 -10.66
N GLU A 70 10.21 -14.96 -9.58
CA GLU A 70 10.46 -15.50 -8.22
C GLU A 70 9.18 -15.94 -7.47
N PHE A 71 7.99 -15.73 -8.02
CA PHE A 71 6.76 -15.94 -7.25
C PHE A 71 6.39 -17.42 -7.08
N SER A 72 6.35 -17.86 -5.83
CA SER A 72 5.67 -19.09 -5.43
C SER A 72 4.17 -19.05 -5.74
N SER A 73 3.51 -20.22 -5.79
CA SER A 73 2.04 -20.32 -5.99
C SER A 73 1.27 -19.47 -4.96
N THR A 74 1.75 -19.44 -3.72
CA THR A 74 1.13 -18.68 -2.63
C THR A 74 1.32 -17.18 -2.79
N GLU A 75 2.47 -16.71 -3.28
CA GLU A 75 2.69 -15.29 -3.57
C GLU A 75 1.85 -14.80 -4.76
N ARG A 76 1.64 -15.65 -5.78
CA ARG A 76 0.69 -15.36 -6.86
C ARG A 76 -0.72 -15.18 -6.32
N LYS A 77 -1.20 -16.11 -5.48
CA LYS A 77 -2.51 -16.01 -4.82
C LYS A 77 -2.63 -14.74 -3.99
N LEU A 78 -1.59 -14.41 -3.21
CA LEU A 78 -1.56 -13.20 -2.38
C LEU A 78 -1.71 -11.93 -3.24
N ARG A 79 -0.93 -11.82 -4.32
CA ARG A 79 -1.01 -10.69 -5.25
C ARG A 79 -2.40 -10.57 -5.89
N ASP A 80 -2.99 -11.69 -6.31
CA ASP A 80 -4.31 -11.68 -6.95
C ASP A 80 -5.41 -11.28 -5.95
N LYS A 81 -5.36 -11.79 -4.71
CA LYS A 81 -6.28 -11.35 -3.64
C LYS A 81 -6.12 -9.86 -3.32
N ARG A 82 -4.89 -9.33 -3.31
CA ARG A 82 -4.63 -7.89 -3.13
C ARG A 82 -5.19 -7.05 -4.28
N ARG A 83 -5.01 -7.50 -5.52
CA ARG A 83 -5.60 -6.85 -6.71
C ARG A 83 -7.13 -6.80 -6.59
N ASN A 84 -7.75 -7.89 -6.14
CA ASN A 84 -9.20 -7.96 -5.92
C ASN A 84 -9.67 -6.99 -4.83
N VAL A 85 -8.91 -6.86 -3.73
CA VAL A 85 -9.20 -5.86 -2.69
C VAL A 85 -9.09 -4.44 -3.24
N ARG A 86 -8.05 -4.13 -4.03
CA ARG A 86 -7.92 -2.80 -4.65
C ARG A 86 -9.08 -2.48 -5.57
N SER A 87 -9.44 -3.40 -6.46
CA SER A 87 -10.60 -3.25 -7.35
C SER A 87 -11.90 -3.06 -6.55
N ALA A 88 -12.11 -3.79 -5.46
CA ALA A 88 -13.28 -3.61 -4.60
C ALA A 88 -13.29 -2.24 -3.88
N GLN A 89 -12.13 -1.68 -3.54
CA GLN A 89 -12.03 -0.32 -2.98
C GLN A 89 -12.37 0.75 -4.02
N ASP A 90 -11.97 0.55 -5.27
CA ASP A 90 -12.32 1.44 -6.37
C ASP A 90 -13.83 1.41 -6.64
N ASP A 91 -14.42 0.22 -6.65
CA ASP A 91 -15.87 0.02 -6.73
C ASP A 91 -16.65 0.77 -5.64
N VAL A 92 -16.16 0.75 -4.39
CA VAL A 92 -16.77 1.48 -3.26
C VAL A 92 -16.67 2.98 -3.49
N ARG A 93 -15.50 3.51 -3.87
CA ARG A 93 -15.31 4.93 -4.16
C ARG A 93 -16.26 5.41 -5.26
N HIS A 94 -16.37 4.68 -6.36
CA HIS A 94 -17.31 5.03 -7.43
C HIS A 94 -18.78 4.96 -6.98
N ALA A 95 -19.13 4.05 -6.07
CA ALA A 95 -20.47 4.02 -5.49
C ALA A 95 -20.75 5.21 -4.57
N GLU A 96 -19.75 5.69 -3.82
CA GLU A 96 -19.82 6.90 -2.99
C GLU A 96 -19.98 8.16 -3.85
N GLU A 97 -19.22 8.30 -4.93
CA GLU A 97 -19.34 9.40 -5.90
C GLU A 97 -20.76 9.47 -6.47
N ARG A 98 -21.28 8.33 -6.94
CA ARG A 98 -22.65 8.24 -7.48
C ARG A 98 -23.74 8.49 -6.44
N LEU A 99 -23.47 8.22 -5.16
CA LEU A 99 -24.39 8.57 -4.09
C LEU A 99 -24.39 10.09 -3.86
N ARG A 100 -23.22 10.74 -3.87
CA ARG A 100 -23.12 12.20 -3.77
C ARG A 100 -23.82 12.91 -4.92
N GLU A 101 -23.67 12.41 -6.16
CA GLU A 101 -24.40 12.93 -7.32
C GLU A 101 -25.92 12.82 -7.13
N ALA A 102 -26.42 11.69 -6.64
CA ALA A 102 -27.86 11.50 -6.37
C ALA A 102 -28.35 12.37 -5.20
N GLN A 103 -27.50 12.63 -4.20
CA GLN A 103 -27.81 13.56 -3.11
C GLN A 103 -27.92 15.00 -3.61
N ALA A 104 -27.07 15.41 -4.54
CA ALA A 104 -27.12 16.73 -5.15
C ALA A 104 -28.41 16.96 -5.97
N SER A 105 -28.96 15.90 -6.58
CA SER A 105 -30.23 15.96 -7.31
C SER A 105 -31.49 15.83 -6.42
N ALA A 106 -31.33 15.62 -5.10
CA ALA A 106 -32.39 15.45 -4.11
C ALA A 106 -33.47 14.38 -4.44
N ASP A 107 -33.16 13.42 -5.32
CA ASP A 107 -34.08 12.33 -5.68
C ASP A 107 -34.01 11.23 -4.62
N ALA A 108 -34.98 11.21 -3.71
CA ALA A 108 -35.05 10.25 -2.61
C ALA A 108 -35.01 8.77 -3.08
N LYS A 109 -35.62 8.45 -4.23
CA LYS A 109 -35.66 7.09 -4.76
C LYS A 109 -34.29 6.67 -5.28
N GLU A 110 -33.62 7.56 -6.03
CA GLU A 110 -32.27 7.29 -6.51
C GLU A 110 -31.26 7.27 -5.36
N ILE A 111 -31.35 8.16 -4.37
CA ILE A 111 -30.52 8.15 -3.17
C ILE A 111 -30.61 6.79 -2.46
N ALA A 112 -31.83 6.31 -2.17
CA ALA A 112 -32.03 5.03 -1.50
C ALA A 112 -31.45 3.85 -2.32
N LYS A 113 -31.57 3.90 -3.65
CA LYS A 113 -31.00 2.89 -4.55
C LYS A 113 -29.48 2.92 -4.56
N LYS A 114 -28.86 4.10 -4.57
CA LYS A 114 -27.40 4.28 -4.53
C LYS A 114 -26.83 3.88 -3.17
N GLN A 115 -27.50 4.19 -2.07
CA GLN A 115 -27.12 3.72 -0.72
C GLN A 115 -27.10 2.19 -0.63
N ARG A 116 -28.15 1.51 -1.13
CA ARG A 116 -28.17 0.04 -1.18
C ARG A 116 -27.03 -0.53 -2.03
N LYS A 117 -26.67 0.11 -3.14
CA LYS A 117 -25.52 -0.30 -3.97
C LYS A 117 -24.21 -0.11 -3.24
N LEU A 118 -24.01 1.03 -2.56
CA LEU A 118 -22.84 1.31 -1.76
C LEU A 118 -22.64 0.25 -0.67
N ALA A 119 -23.70 -0.07 0.09
CA ALA A 119 -23.65 -1.12 1.10
C ALA A 119 -23.19 -2.47 0.53
N ARG A 120 -23.77 -2.91 -0.60
CA ARG A 120 -23.35 -4.15 -1.28
C ARG A 120 -21.88 -4.13 -1.73
N LYS A 121 -21.37 -2.97 -2.17
CA LYS A 121 -19.94 -2.83 -2.55
C LYS A 121 -19.04 -2.88 -1.32
N GLN A 122 -19.46 -2.26 -0.21
CA GLN A 122 -18.75 -2.34 1.07
C GLN A 122 -18.73 -3.78 1.60
N ASP A 123 -19.82 -4.52 1.48
CA ASP A 123 -19.88 -5.96 1.84
C ASP A 123 -18.88 -6.78 1.02
N LYS A 124 -18.90 -6.59 -0.31
CA LYS A 124 -17.93 -7.24 -1.21
C LYS A 124 -16.49 -6.89 -0.85
N LEU A 125 -16.21 -5.64 -0.49
CA LEU A 125 -14.89 -5.23 -0.02
C LEU A 125 -14.49 -6.00 1.25
N ARG A 126 -15.40 -6.11 2.25
CA ARG A 126 -15.14 -6.90 3.47
C ARG A 126 -14.82 -8.35 3.14
N ASP A 127 -15.59 -8.98 2.24
CA ASP A 127 -15.34 -10.36 1.81
C ASP A 127 -13.96 -10.51 1.16
N LYS A 128 -13.60 -9.62 0.22
CA LYS A 128 -12.27 -9.66 -0.42
C LYS A 128 -11.13 -9.40 0.56
N THR A 129 -11.35 -8.54 1.56
CA THR A 129 -10.38 -8.33 2.64
C THR A 129 -10.24 -9.56 3.54
N ARG A 130 -11.33 -10.28 3.83
CA ARG A 130 -11.27 -11.56 4.56
C ARG A 130 -10.48 -12.60 3.77
N ASP A 131 -10.81 -12.79 2.49
CA ASP A 131 -10.08 -13.70 1.59
C ASP A 131 -8.58 -13.41 1.55
N LEU A 132 -8.20 -12.12 1.56
CA LEU A 132 -6.80 -11.71 1.58
C LEU A 132 -6.11 -12.12 2.90
N ARG A 133 -6.76 -11.86 4.04
CA ARG A 133 -6.22 -12.19 5.37
C ARG A 133 -6.03 -13.67 5.57
N GLU A 134 -6.91 -14.50 5.03
CA GLU A 134 -6.78 -15.96 5.05
C GLU A 134 -5.49 -16.40 4.36
N VAL A 135 -5.24 -15.91 3.14
CA VAL A 135 -4.00 -16.22 2.40
C VAL A 135 -2.76 -15.68 3.13
N GLU A 136 -2.85 -14.52 3.79
CA GLU A 136 -1.77 -13.97 4.61
C GLU A 136 -1.49 -14.81 5.87
N ALA A 137 -2.51 -15.36 6.50
CA ALA A 137 -2.38 -16.24 7.66
C ALA A 137 -1.76 -17.60 7.27
N ASP A 138 -2.16 -18.17 6.14
CA ASP A 138 -1.58 -19.40 5.59
C ASP A 138 -0.08 -19.22 5.33
N LEU A 139 0.31 -18.09 4.72
CA LEU A 139 1.72 -17.74 4.50
C LEU A 139 2.51 -17.62 5.81
N GLY A 140 1.93 -17.01 6.84
CA GLY A 140 2.55 -16.89 8.16
C GLY A 140 2.69 -18.23 8.89
N THR A 141 1.88 -19.23 8.53
CA THR A 141 1.96 -20.59 9.08
C THR A 141 3.01 -21.41 8.35
N LEU A 142 3.11 -21.29 7.02
CA LEU A 142 4.14 -21.96 6.20
C LEU A 142 5.56 -21.45 6.45
N ARG A 143 5.72 -20.26 7.04
CA ARG A 143 7.01 -19.66 7.39
C ARG A 143 7.48 -19.93 8.81
N ARG A 144 6.68 -20.62 9.62
CA ARG A 144 7.02 -21.00 10.99
C ARG A 144 7.68 -22.36 11.07
#